data_AF-A0A6N6VS69-F1
#
_entry.id   AF-A0A6N6VS69-F1
#
_cell.length_a   1.000
_cell.length_b   1.000
_cell.length_c   1.000
_cell.angle_alpha   90.00
_cell.angle_beta   90.00
_cell.angle_gamma   90.00
#
_symmetry.space_group_name_H-M   'P 1'
#
loop_
_entity.id
_entity.type
_entity.pdbx_description
1 polymer ?
#
loop_
_entity_poly.entity_id
_entity_poly.type
_entity_poly.pdbx_seq_one_letter_code
_entity_poly.pdbx_strand_id
1 'polypeptide(L)'
;MKIIGDPHNGQKRVCLDIFNRIYKPRNIYWEWLFLSESSLLIEHLKSYKNINTEFDLYDKWYTLIPSMKFTPDNNIFNSGYIEYHNISEITEPILNENDWESCGAIIAMYAMFGITDLHFENILFGKNSDNKIVFCALDIESIFNKIGLLSQTHLLPFYDLSENICGLKKIKDAFNLKPKNKFLGALVFGYLTFMDKYKEVFLNILNNNFFHQIPIRVIIRSTNFYNEIIQKKSFNFDNIYPEEKEQILRKDIPYFFRYINSRDIFYYSESKKNIKFSHIRNNSINQIREQFVTSNTDIKKISNNLLLLKKTGAAQLIKFFNQEKDFFIYKNTRFYLNCDYIKIEYRNNLWIYK
;
A
#
# COMPACT_ATOMS: atom_id res chain seq x y z
N MET A 1 -20.35 18.67 -9.42
CA MET A 1 -19.26 17.75 -9.02
C MET A 1 -17.98 18.55 -8.86
N LYS A 2 -17.23 18.34 -7.78
CA LYS A 2 -15.93 18.99 -7.53
C LYS A 2 -14.80 18.07 -7.99
N ILE A 3 -13.91 18.54 -8.84
CA ILE A 3 -12.73 17.77 -9.29
C ILE A 3 -11.74 17.69 -8.13
N ILE A 4 -11.23 16.50 -7.84
CA ILE A 4 -10.25 16.25 -6.76
C ILE A 4 -9.05 15.40 -7.18
N GLY A 5 -8.98 14.99 -8.46
CA GLY A 5 -7.87 14.19 -8.96
C GLY A 5 -7.34 14.63 -10.32
N ASP A 6 -6.18 14.09 -10.65
CA ASP A 6 -5.49 14.30 -11.91
C ASP A 6 -6.26 13.73 -13.11
N PRO A 7 -6.08 14.30 -14.31
CA PRO A 7 -6.70 13.77 -15.52
C PRO A 7 -5.99 12.50 -15.98
N HIS A 8 -6.77 11.47 -16.31
CA HIS A 8 -6.29 10.25 -16.94
C HIS A 8 -7.25 9.81 -18.04
N ASN A 9 -6.79 8.94 -18.94
CA ASN A 9 -7.65 8.16 -19.85
C ASN A 9 -8.70 9.00 -20.61
N GLY A 10 -8.27 10.11 -21.23
CA GLY A 10 -9.14 11.04 -21.93
C GLY A 10 -9.79 12.08 -21.01
N GLN A 11 -8.98 12.74 -20.18
CA GLN A 11 -9.38 13.80 -19.25
C GLN A 11 -10.40 13.39 -18.18
N LYS A 12 -10.58 12.08 -17.94
CA LYS A 12 -11.41 11.59 -16.83
C LYS A 12 -10.70 11.88 -15.51
N ARG A 13 -11.46 12.32 -14.52
CA ARG A 13 -10.94 12.78 -13.22
C ARG A 13 -11.73 12.18 -12.08
N VAL A 14 -11.06 11.99 -10.95
CA VAL A 14 -11.73 11.70 -9.69
C VAL A 14 -12.53 12.93 -9.27
N CYS A 15 -13.79 12.72 -8.92
CA CYS A 15 -14.75 13.78 -8.61
C CYS A 15 -15.48 13.50 -7.31
N LEU A 16 -15.75 14.55 -6.53
CA LEU A 16 -16.69 14.53 -5.41
C LEU A 16 -18.08 14.96 -5.91
N ASP A 17 -19.09 14.15 -5.64
CA ASP A 17 -20.47 14.48 -5.97
C ASP A 17 -21.15 15.35 -4.90
N ILE A 18 -22.43 15.68 -5.11
CA ILE A 18 -23.21 16.52 -4.18
C ILE A 18 -23.53 15.82 -2.86
N PHE A 19 -23.34 14.50 -2.77
CA PHE A 19 -23.56 13.67 -1.59
C PHE A 19 -22.23 13.31 -0.89
N ASN A 20 -21.14 14.00 -1.21
CA ASN A 20 -19.78 13.71 -0.74
C ASN A 20 -19.28 12.29 -1.07
N ARG A 21 -19.78 11.68 -2.15
CA ARG A 21 -19.26 10.41 -2.66
C ARG A 21 -18.16 10.68 -3.68
N ILE A 22 -17.13 9.85 -3.66
CA ILE A 22 -16.00 9.93 -4.56
C ILE A 22 -16.29 9.05 -5.78
N TYR A 23 -16.45 9.67 -6.95
CA TYR A 23 -16.48 8.95 -8.22
C TYR A 23 -15.06 8.76 -8.73
N LYS A 24 -14.65 7.50 -8.95
CA LYS A 24 -13.40 7.14 -9.60
C LYS A 24 -13.68 6.56 -10.99
N PRO A 25 -13.26 7.22 -12.08
CA PRO A 25 -13.45 6.73 -13.45
C PRO A 25 -12.35 5.71 -13.86
N ARG A 26 -11.90 4.91 -12.90
CA ARG A 26 -10.82 3.92 -13.04
C ARG A 26 -11.04 2.77 -12.06
N ASN A 27 -10.25 1.71 -12.18
CA ASN A 27 -10.45 0.50 -11.41
C ASN A 27 -10.49 0.78 -9.89
N ILE A 28 -11.53 0.28 -9.24
CA ILE A 28 -11.78 0.38 -7.79
C ILE A 28 -11.83 -1.01 -7.14
N TYR A 29 -11.51 -2.06 -7.89
CA TYR A 29 -11.66 -3.44 -7.44
C TYR A 29 -10.79 -3.73 -6.23
N TRP A 30 -9.54 -3.29 -6.27
CA TRP A 30 -8.58 -3.50 -5.18
C TRP A 30 -8.98 -2.72 -3.92
N GLU A 31 -9.43 -1.46 -4.03
CA GLU A 31 -9.99 -0.75 -2.88
C GLU A 31 -11.23 -1.46 -2.31
N TRP A 32 -12.14 -1.92 -3.17
CA TRP A 32 -13.28 -2.72 -2.74
C TRP A 32 -12.84 -4.00 -2.00
N LEU A 33 -11.85 -4.71 -2.55
CA LEU A 33 -11.35 -5.95 -1.98
C LEU A 33 -10.81 -5.73 -0.56
N PHE A 34 -10.19 -4.59 -0.26
CA PHE A 34 -9.59 -4.31 1.05
C PHE A 34 -10.51 -3.56 2.02
N LEU A 35 -11.37 -2.67 1.52
CA LEU A 35 -12.06 -1.66 2.34
C LEU A 35 -13.58 -1.81 2.33
N SER A 36 -14.15 -2.70 1.52
CA SER A 36 -15.60 -2.83 1.47
C SER A 36 -16.18 -3.40 2.77
N GLU A 37 -17.39 -2.97 3.12
CA GLU A 37 -18.25 -3.67 4.10
C GLU A 37 -18.35 -5.19 3.83
N SER A 38 -18.28 -5.60 2.57
CA SER A 38 -18.27 -6.99 2.13
C SER A 38 -16.90 -7.47 1.64
N SER A 39 -15.81 -6.90 2.19
CA SER A 39 -14.43 -7.25 1.82
C SER A 39 -14.19 -8.76 1.96
N LEU A 40 -14.13 -9.45 0.82
CA LEU A 40 -13.85 -10.88 0.78
C LEU A 40 -12.46 -11.22 1.32
N LEU A 41 -11.48 -10.32 1.14
CA LEU A 41 -10.14 -10.50 1.67
C LEU A 41 -10.15 -10.48 3.20
N ILE A 42 -10.77 -9.48 3.81
CA ILE A 42 -10.81 -9.34 5.26
C ILE A 42 -11.58 -10.50 5.90
N GLU A 43 -12.71 -10.92 5.31
CA GLU A 43 -13.44 -12.11 5.78
C GLU A 43 -12.61 -13.40 5.65
N HIS A 44 -11.85 -13.54 4.56
CA HIS A 44 -10.96 -14.68 4.39
C HIS A 44 -9.82 -14.67 5.43
N LEU A 45 -9.23 -13.51 5.73
CA LEU A 45 -8.20 -13.38 6.77
C LEU A 45 -8.75 -13.67 8.17
N LYS A 46 -9.98 -13.21 8.49
CA LYS A 46 -10.65 -13.50 9.77
C LYS A 46 -10.89 -14.98 9.99
N SER A 47 -11.36 -15.67 8.94
CA SER A 47 -11.70 -17.09 9.00
C SER A 47 -10.48 -18.02 8.90
N TYR A 48 -9.33 -17.50 8.50
CA TYR A 48 -8.11 -18.28 8.34
C TYR A 48 -7.58 -18.79 9.70
N LYS A 49 -7.66 -20.11 9.90
CA LYS A 49 -7.08 -20.82 11.04
C LYS A 49 -5.77 -21.49 10.62
N ASN A 50 -4.65 -21.04 11.19
CA ASN A 50 -3.38 -21.73 11.01
C ASN A 50 -3.29 -22.87 12.02
N ILE A 51 -3.54 -24.10 11.56
CA ILE A 51 -3.64 -25.31 12.40
C ILE A 51 -2.32 -25.61 13.13
N ASN A 52 -1.18 -25.15 12.59
CA ASN A 52 0.14 -25.56 13.05
C ASN A 52 0.84 -24.53 13.94
N THR A 53 0.21 -23.37 14.22
CA THR A 53 0.85 -22.34 15.05
C THR A 53 -0.17 -21.47 15.74
N GLU A 54 -0.06 -21.35 17.07
CA GLU A 54 -0.75 -20.29 17.80
C GLU A 54 -0.08 -18.95 17.48
N PHE A 55 -0.88 -18.00 16.98
CA PHE A 55 -0.48 -16.63 16.75
C PHE A 55 -1.22 -15.75 17.74
N ASP A 56 -0.49 -15.14 18.67
CA ASP A 56 -1.01 -14.17 19.65
C ASP A 56 -1.21 -12.78 19.03
N LEU A 57 -1.68 -12.73 17.77
CA LEU A 57 -2.09 -11.49 17.12
C LEU A 57 -3.47 -11.09 17.65
N TYR A 58 -3.64 -9.82 17.99
CA TYR A 58 -4.92 -9.25 18.40
C TYR A 58 -6.02 -9.63 17.41
N ASP A 59 -7.03 -10.34 17.89
CA ASP A 59 -8.07 -10.98 17.09
C ASP A 59 -8.87 -9.97 16.25
N LYS A 60 -9.00 -8.75 16.76
CA LYS A 60 -9.73 -7.64 16.14
C LYS A 60 -8.82 -6.63 15.43
N TRP A 61 -7.62 -7.01 15.01
CA TRP A 61 -6.68 -6.11 14.30
C TRP A 61 -7.30 -5.36 13.11
N TYR A 62 -8.32 -5.95 12.46
CA TYR A 62 -9.00 -5.39 11.30
C TYR A 62 -10.00 -4.28 11.65
N THR A 63 -10.33 -4.03 12.93
CA THR A 63 -11.37 -3.05 13.30
C THR A 63 -10.98 -1.60 13.02
N LEU A 64 -9.69 -1.32 12.78
CA LEU A 64 -9.24 -0.01 12.33
C LEU A 64 -9.48 0.20 10.82
N ILE A 65 -9.68 -0.86 10.04
CA ILE A 65 -10.01 -0.73 8.61
C ILE A 65 -11.48 -0.30 8.54
N PRO A 66 -11.80 0.81 7.85
CA PRO A 66 -13.17 1.25 7.73
C PRO A 66 -13.93 0.31 6.80
N SER A 67 -15.21 0.14 7.08
CA SER A 67 -16.12 -0.51 6.16
C SER A 67 -16.73 0.56 5.24
N MET A 68 -16.28 0.60 3.99
CA MET A 68 -16.73 1.55 2.97
C MET A 68 -17.77 0.91 2.04
N LYS A 69 -18.68 1.73 1.50
CA LYS A 69 -19.63 1.31 0.47
C LYS A 69 -19.09 1.65 -0.91
N PHE A 70 -19.23 0.69 -1.82
CA PHE A 70 -18.80 0.80 -3.21
C PHE A 70 -20.00 0.55 -4.12
N THR A 71 -20.18 1.44 -5.09
CA THR A 71 -21.22 1.33 -6.12
C THR A 71 -20.55 1.33 -7.49
N PRO A 72 -20.23 0.14 -8.06
CA PRO A 72 -19.54 0.03 -9.33
C PRO A 72 -20.45 0.40 -10.52
N ASP A 73 -19.86 0.97 -11.57
CA ASP A 73 -20.57 1.19 -12.82
C ASP A 73 -20.82 -0.15 -13.53
N ASN A 74 -22.06 -0.39 -13.99
CA ASN A 74 -22.46 -1.62 -14.71
C ASN A 74 -22.10 -2.92 -13.98
N ASN A 75 -22.08 -2.93 -12.65
CA ASN A 75 -21.69 -4.07 -11.81
C ASN A 75 -20.25 -4.57 -12.03
N ILE A 76 -19.37 -3.74 -12.60
CA ILE A 76 -17.95 -4.04 -12.81
C ILE A 76 -17.11 -2.99 -12.11
N PHE A 77 -16.18 -3.40 -11.25
CA PHE A 77 -15.31 -2.53 -10.46
C PHE A 77 -14.21 -1.82 -11.28
N ASN A 78 -14.47 -1.49 -12.54
CA ASN A 78 -13.60 -0.72 -13.43
C ASN A 78 -13.78 0.79 -13.29
N SER A 79 -14.87 1.22 -12.65
CA SER A 79 -15.16 2.58 -12.20
C SER A 79 -16.34 2.53 -11.23
N GLY A 80 -16.57 3.61 -10.49
CA GLY A 80 -17.75 3.71 -9.63
C GLY A 80 -17.62 4.74 -8.53
N TYR A 81 -18.59 4.72 -7.62
CA TYR A 81 -18.65 5.59 -6.45
C TYR A 81 -18.15 4.89 -5.20
N ILE A 82 -17.52 5.66 -4.32
CA ILE A 82 -17.04 5.24 -3.00
C ILE A 82 -17.62 6.21 -1.97
N GLU A 83 -18.27 5.68 -0.93
CA GLU A 83 -18.68 6.48 0.24
C GLU A 83 -17.50 6.64 1.20
N TYR A 84 -17.02 7.87 1.33
CA TYR A 84 -15.84 8.18 2.13
C TYR A 84 -16.20 8.58 3.55
N HIS A 85 -15.42 8.10 4.52
CA HIS A 85 -15.57 8.50 5.92
C HIS A 85 -14.80 9.80 6.17
N ASN A 86 -15.51 10.84 6.61
CA ASN A 86 -14.84 12.00 7.18
C ASN A 86 -14.09 11.58 8.45
N ILE A 87 -12.80 11.88 8.51
CA ILE A 87 -11.97 11.63 9.68
C ILE A 87 -11.50 12.95 10.28
N SER A 88 -11.46 12.98 11.61
CA SER A 88 -10.77 14.01 12.39
C SER A 88 -9.40 13.52 12.81
N GLU A 89 -8.44 14.43 12.89
CA GLU A 89 -7.08 14.12 13.35
C GLU A 89 -7.09 13.66 14.81
N ILE A 90 -6.11 12.80 15.16
CA ILE A 90 -5.87 12.40 16.54
C ILE A 90 -4.91 13.40 17.15
N THR A 91 -5.41 14.25 18.05
CA THR A 91 -4.62 15.30 18.73
C THR A 91 -4.35 14.97 20.20
N GLU A 92 -4.86 13.85 20.69
CA GLU A 92 -4.73 13.40 22.08
C GLU A 92 -4.26 11.93 22.13
N PRO A 93 -3.57 11.51 23.22
CA PRO A 93 -2.98 10.17 23.32
C PRO A 93 -4.03 9.10 23.70
N ILE A 94 -4.97 8.88 22.78
CA ILE A 94 -6.13 8.00 22.95
C ILE A 94 -5.87 6.53 22.56
N LEU A 95 -4.77 6.28 21.84
CA LEU A 95 -4.44 4.95 21.31
C LEU A 95 -3.85 4.04 22.40
N ASN A 96 -4.35 2.81 22.47
CA ASN A 96 -3.87 1.76 23.35
C ASN A 96 -2.97 0.75 22.59
N GLU A 97 -2.44 -0.25 23.30
CA GLU A 97 -1.53 -1.25 22.73
C GLU A 97 -2.16 -2.07 21.60
N ASN A 98 -3.46 -2.40 21.70
CA ASN A 98 -4.15 -3.15 20.66
C ASN A 98 -4.33 -2.31 19.39
N ASP A 99 -4.53 -0.99 19.52
CA ASP A 99 -4.60 -0.09 18.36
C ASP A 99 -3.23 -0.06 17.65
N TRP A 100 -2.15 0.05 18.40
CA TRP A 100 -0.79 0.02 17.85
C TRP A 100 -0.44 -1.32 17.19
N GLU A 101 -0.80 -2.43 17.82
CA GLU A 101 -0.66 -3.77 17.23
C GLU A 101 -1.47 -3.91 15.93
N SER A 102 -2.70 -3.38 15.92
CA SER A 102 -3.56 -3.35 14.72
C SER A 102 -2.94 -2.53 13.60
N CYS A 103 -2.39 -1.35 13.90
CA CYS A 103 -1.62 -0.55 12.93
C CYS A 103 -0.45 -1.34 12.35
N GLY A 104 0.31 -2.04 13.20
CA GLY A 104 1.37 -2.94 12.78
C GLY A 104 0.92 -4.02 11.79
N ALA A 105 -0.18 -4.70 12.12
CA ALA A 105 -0.78 -5.73 11.28
C ALA A 105 -1.23 -5.19 9.91
N ILE A 106 -1.86 -4.02 9.89
CA ILE A 106 -2.33 -3.35 8.67
C ILE A 106 -1.15 -2.90 7.80
N ILE A 107 -0.06 -2.38 8.40
CA ILE A 107 1.17 -2.06 7.67
C ILE A 107 1.78 -3.33 7.04
N ALA A 108 1.80 -4.43 7.78
CA ALA A 108 2.26 -5.72 7.25
C ALA A 108 1.40 -6.21 6.09
N MET A 109 0.08 -6.00 6.16
CA MET A 109 -0.82 -6.31 5.04
C MET A 109 -0.43 -5.53 3.79
N TYR A 110 -0.24 -4.21 3.88
CA TYR A 110 0.18 -3.40 2.73
C TYR A 110 1.53 -3.85 2.17
N ALA A 111 2.49 -4.12 3.04
CA ALA A 111 3.81 -4.59 2.65
C ALA A 111 3.76 -5.96 1.95
N MET A 112 3.04 -6.93 2.53
CA MET A 112 2.93 -8.28 1.98
C MET A 112 2.26 -8.30 0.61
N PHE A 113 1.22 -7.50 0.42
CA PHE A 113 0.56 -7.36 -0.88
C PHE A 113 1.35 -6.49 -1.86
N GLY A 114 2.46 -5.89 -1.45
CA GLY A 114 3.27 -5.03 -2.31
C GLY A 114 2.50 -3.79 -2.77
N ILE A 115 1.68 -3.22 -1.89
CA ILE A 115 0.97 -1.96 -2.16
C ILE A 115 1.97 -0.82 -2.04
N THR A 116 2.15 -0.08 -3.11
CA THR A 116 3.04 1.08 -3.19
C THR A 116 2.25 2.36 -3.40
N ASP A 117 2.92 3.50 -3.53
CA ASP A 117 2.26 4.80 -3.71
C ASP A 117 1.48 5.24 -2.44
N LEU A 118 1.90 4.78 -1.26
CA LEU A 118 1.27 5.05 0.03
C LEU A 118 1.81 6.33 0.70
N HIS A 119 1.68 7.45 0.00
CA HIS A 119 2.02 8.78 0.51
C HIS A 119 1.06 9.25 1.61
N PHE A 120 1.37 10.38 2.22
CA PHE A 120 0.58 11.01 3.28
C PHE A 120 -0.92 11.17 2.91
N GLU A 121 -1.20 11.62 1.69
CA GLU A 121 -2.56 11.83 1.17
C GLU A 121 -3.31 10.52 0.92
N ASN A 122 -2.59 9.43 0.65
CA ASN A 122 -3.14 8.10 0.37
C ASN A 122 -3.31 7.25 1.65
N ILE A 123 -3.08 7.82 2.83
CA ILE A 123 -3.36 7.18 4.12
C ILE A 123 -4.49 7.92 4.84
N LEU A 124 -5.55 7.19 5.17
CA LEU A 124 -6.60 7.62 6.08
C LEU A 124 -6.20 7.21 7.50
N PHE A 125 -5.98 8.18 8.40
CA PHE A 125 -5.71 7.91 9.81
C PHE A 125 -6.32 8.97 10.72
N GLY A 126 -7.24 8.57 11.59
CA GLY A 126 -7.99 9.52 12.42
C GLY A 126 -9.16 8.89 13.18
N LYS A 127 -10.06 9.74 13.70
CA LYS A 127 -11.35 9.34 14.27
C LYS A 127 -12.49 9.60 13.30
N ASN A 128 -13.37 8.64 13.07
CA ASN A 128 -14.61 8.87 12.34
C ASN A 128 -15.68 9.58 13.21
N SER A 129 -16.88 9.79 12.66
CA SER A 129 -18.02 10.39 13.36
C SER A 129 -18.47 9.65 14.63
N ASP A 130 -18.17 8.35 14.73
CA ASP A 130 -18.49 7.51 15.87
C ASP A 130 -17.35 7.45 16.91
N ASN A 131 -16.35 8.34 16.79
CA ASN A 131 -15.11 8.32 17.57
C ASN A 131 -14.29 7.02 17.47
N LYS A 132 -14.51 6.21 16.42
CA LYS A 132 -13.70 5.02 16.17
C LYS A 132 -12.43 5.41 15.44
N ILE A 133 -11.31 4.80 15.85
CA ILE A 133 -10.03 4.94 15.17
C ILE A 133 -10.12 4.25 13.81
N VAL A 134 -9.66 4.94 12.78
CA VAL A 134 -9.59 4.46 11.41
C VAL A 134 -8.14 4.51 10.97
N PHE A 135 -7.66 3.45 10.33
CA PHE A 135 -6.39 3.39 9.63
C PHE A 135 -6.53 2.55 8.36
N CYS A 136 -6.48 3.21 7.19
CA CYS A 136 -6.43 2.49 5.92
C CYS A 136 -5.62 3.19 4.83
N ALA A 137 -5.16 2.40 3.85
CA ALA A 137 -4.69 2.92 2.58
C ALA A 137 -5.89 3.31 1.70
N LEU A 138 -5.71 4.34 0.89
CA LEU A 138 -6.59 4.77 -0.17
C LEU A 138 -5.85 4.58 -1.50
N ASP A 139 -6.60 4.62 -2.59
CA ASP A 139 -6.03 4.54 -3.94
C ASP A 139 -5.17 3.28 -4.16
N ILE A 140 -5.67 2.16 -3.63
CA ILE A 140 -5.03 0.85 -3.72
C ILE A 140 -5.14 0.35 -5.17
N GLU A 141 -4.31 0.84 -6.09
CA GLU A 141 -4.27 0.34 -7.47
C GLU A 141 -2.88 -0.12 -7.91
N SER A 142 -1.84 0.33 -7.19
CA SER A 142 -0.45 -0.11 -7.35
C SER A 142 -0.14 -1.23 -6.36
N ILE A 143 -0.54 -2.46 -6.70
CA ILE A 143 -0.46 -3.66 -5.85
C ILE A 143 0.37 -4.78 -6.50
N PHE A 144 0.85 -5.74 -5.72
CA PHE A 144 1.70 -6.87 -6.14
C PHE A 144 3.07 -6.44 -6.69
N ASN A 145 3.58 -5.30 -6.20
CA ASN A 145 4.97 -4.93 -6.40
C ASN A 145 5.87 -5.84 -5.56
N LYS A 146 6.96 -6.30 -6.16
CA LYS A 146 8.06 -6.99 -5.49
C LYS A 146 8.87 -5.95 -4.73
N ILE A 147 8.58 -5.85 -3.44
CA ILE A 147 9.33 -5.00 -2.52
C ILE A 147 10.22 -5.85 -1.59
N GLY A 148 11.41 -5.34 -1.29
CA GLY A 148 12.34 -5.90 -0.32
C GLY A 148 12.51 -5.02 0.93
N LEU A 149 12.06 -3.77 0.86
CA LEU A 149 12.07 -2.79 1.96
C LEU A 149 10.68 -2.18 2.10
N LEU A 150 10.25 -1.94 3.34
CA LEU A 150 8.97 -1.29 3.64
C LEU A 150 8.92 0.13 3.08
N SER A 151 10.04 0.84 3.04
CA SER A 151 10.14 2.19 2.48
C SER A 151 9.79 2.28 0.99
N GLN A 152 9.88 1.18 0.24
CA GLN A 152 9.45 1.14 -1.16
C GLN A 152 7.93 1.26 -1.33
N THR A 153 7.16 1.13 -0.25
CA THR A 153 5.71 1.39 -0.27
C THR A 153 5.37 2.88 -0.24
N HIS A 154 6.34 3.77 0.06
CA HIS A 154 6.16 5.18 0.44
C HIS A 154 5.53 5.42 1.84
N LEU A 155 5.33 4.36 2.62
CA LEU A 155 4.98 4.48 4.04
C LEU A 155 6.09 5.11 4.88
N LEU A 156 7.35 4.93 4.47
CA LEU A 156 8.56 5.42 5.15
C LEU A 156 9.47 6.15 4.16
N PRO A 157 10.34 7.07 4.64
CA PRO A 157 11.33 7.74 3.80
C PRO A 157 12.19 6.76 3.01
N PHE A 158 12.44 7.10 1.74
CA PHE A 158 13.27 6.34 0.83
C PHE A 158 13.99 7.28 -0.15
N TYR A 159 15.32 7.19 -0.22
CA TYR A 159 16.15 8.12 -1.01
C TYR A 159 15.79 9.59 -0.71
N ASP A 160 15.25 10.31 -1.70
CA ASP A 160 14.91 11.74 -1.65
C ASP A 160 13.49 12.01 -1.12
N LEU A 161 12.73 10.97 -0.78
CA LEU A 161 11.37 11.10 -0.26
C LEU A 161 11.41 11.58 1.20
N SER A 162 10.99 12.83 1.43
CA SER A 162 10.93 13.40 2.78
C SER A 162 9.90 12.69 3.67
N GLU A 163 10.11 12.75 4.99
CA GLU A 163 9.16 12.17 5.95
C GLU A 163 7.75 12.78 5.87
N ASN A 164 7.62 14.07 5.54
CA ASN A 164 6.33 14.78 5.55
C ASN A 164 5.35 14.31 4.47
N ILE A 165 5.85 13.63 3.45
CA ILE A 165 5.02 13.08 2.35
C ILE A 165 4.82 11.56 2.49
N CYS A 166 5.39 10.93 3.53
CA CYS A 166 5.27 9.49 3.74
C CYS A 166 3.96 9.14 4.48
N GLY A 167 3.38 7.99 4.14
CA GLY A 167 2.09 7.56 4.70
C GLY A 167 2.07 7.41 6.23
N LEU A 168 3.19 6.97 6.84
CA LEU A 168 3.24 6.77 8.30
C LEU A 168 3.47 8.04 9.10
N LYS A 169 3.62 9.20 8.47
CA LYS A 169 3.75 10.48 9.18
C LYS A 169 2.57 10.72 10.14
N LYS A 170 1.33 10.49 9.69
CA LYS A 170 0.12 10.63 10.53
C LYS A 170 0.16 9.73 11.77
N ILE A 171 0.66 8.50 11.61
CA ILE A 171 0.80 7.54 12.70
C ILE A 171 1.93 7.97 13.65
N LYS A 172 3.05 8.47 13.12
CA LYS A 172 4.16 9.01 13.91
C LYS A 172 3.74 10.24 14.73
N ASP A 173 2.93 11.12 14.16
CA ASP A 173 2.39 12.27 14.88
C ASP A 173 1.55 11.83 16.08
N ALA A 174 0.65 10.86 15.89
CA ALA A 174 -0.11 10.30 17.01
C ALA A 174 0.75 9.53 18.02
N PHE A 175 1.82 8.86 17.58
CA PHE A 175 2.77 8.19 18.47
C PHE A 175 3.47 9.20 19.38
N ASN A 176 3.91 10.33 18.81
CA ASN A 176 4.62 11.38 19.53
C ASN A 176 3.77 12.10 20.58
N LEU A 177 2.43 11.96 20.56
CA LEU A 177 1.57 12.46 21.63
C LEU A 177 1.84 11.76 22.97
N LYS A 178 2.30 10.50 22.94
CA LYS A 178 2.67 9.72 24.13
C LYS A 178 3.62 8.59 23.74
N PRO A 179 4.89 8.91 23.45
CA PRO A 179 5.86 7.90 23.04
C PRO A 179 6.08 6.90 24.17
N LYS A 180 5.88 5.62 23.87
CA LYS A 180 6.14 4.52 24.80
C LYS A 180 6.69 3.32 24.05
N ASN A 181 7.75 2.73 24.57
CA ASN A 181 8.34 1.52 23.97
C ASN A 181 7.34 0.37 23.87
N LYS A 182 6.41 0.27 24.82
CA LYS A 182 5.34 -0.74 24.77
C LYS A 182 4.47 -0.58 23.52
N PHE A 183 4.19 0.65 23.08
CA PHE A 183 3.43 0.93 21.85
C PHE A 183 4.25 0.63 20.59
N LEU A 184 5.54 0.97 20.59
CA LEU A 184 6.45 0.58 19.51
C LEU A 184 6.55 -0.95 19.40
N GLY A 185 6.69 -1.63 20.53
CA GLY A 185 6.70 -3.09 20.64
C GLY A 185 5.42 -3.71 20.10
N ALA A 186 4.27 -3.16 20.45
CA ALA A 186 2.97 -3.59 19.93
C ALA A 186 2.89 -3.45 18.41
N LEU A 187 3.25 -2.28 17.87
CA LEU A 187 3.26 -2.02 16.43
C LEU A 187 4.19 -2.98 15.67
N VAL A 188 5.41 -3.17 16.15
CA VAL A 188 6.35 -4.08 15.47
C VAL A 188 5.93 -5.53 15.62
N PHE A 189 5.39 -5.92 16.78
CA PHE A 189 4.86 -7.27 17.00
C PHE A 189 3.68 -7.58 16.08
N GLY A 190 2.73 -6.64 15.92
CA GLY A 190 1.61 -6.78 14.99
C GLY A 190 2.08 -6.98 13.55
N TYR A 191 3.07 -6.19 13.12
CA TYR A 191 3.69 -6.32 11.81
C TYR A 191 4.31 -7.72 11.61
N LEU A 192 5.17 -8.16 12.53
CA LEU A 192 5.86 -9.45 12.45
C LEU A 192 4.90 -10.64 12.45
N THR A 193 3.90 -10.59 13.32
CA THR A 193 2.95 -11.69 13.53
C THR A 193 1.96 -11.81 12.37
N PHE A 194 1.51 -10.69 11.80
CA PHE A 194 0.68 -10.71 10.59
C PHE A 194 1.41 -11.33 9.40
N MET A 195 2.68 -10.96 9.17
CA MET A 195 3.51 -11.51 8.10
C MET A 195 3.65 -13.03 8.19
N ASP A 196 3.85 -13.59 9.39
CA ASP A 196 3.92 -15.05 9.55
C ASP A 196 2.56 -15.73 9.43
N LYS A 197 1.52 -15.14 10.03
CA LYS A 197 0.19 -15.74 10.11
C LYS A 197 -0.43 -15.89 8.73
N TYR A 198 -0.35 -14.87 7.88
CA TYR A 198 -1.11 -14.79 6.64
C TYR A 198 -0.28 -14.97 5.35
N LYS A 199 1.01 -15.33 5.44
CA LYS A 199 1.84 -15.59 4.26
C LYS A 199 1.21 -16.58 3.27
N GLU A 200 0.61 -17.67 3.75
CA GLU A 200 0.03 -18.71 2.89
C GLU A 200 -1.26 -18.19 2.22
N VAL A 201 -2.03 -17.35 2.90
CA VAL A 201 -3.21 -16.69 2.31
C VAL A 201 -2.79 -15.83 1.13
N PHE A 202 -1.72 -15.04 1.29
CA PHE A 202 -1.17 -14.23 0.21
C PHE A 202 -0.70 -15.09 -0.99
N LEU A 203 0.03 -16.18 -0.74
CA LEU A 203 0.46 -17.10 -1.79
C LEU A 203 -0.73 -17.72 -2.54
N ASN A 204 -1.80 -18.08 -1.83
CA ASN A 204 -3.03 -18.60 -2.44
C ASN A 204 -3.74 -17.56 -3.32
N ILE A 205 -3.75 -16.29 -2.90
CA ILE A 205 -4.31 -15.19 -3.68
C ILE A 205 -3.54 -15.00 -4.99
N LEU A 206 -2.21 -15.05 -4.97
CA LEU A 206 -1.39 -14.94 -6.19
C LEU A 206 -1.69 -16.05 -7.21
N ASN A 207 -2.07 -17.23 -6.74
CA ASN A 207 -2.40 -18.39 -7.57
C ASN A 207 -3.85 -18.41 -8.05
N ASN A 208 -4.71 -17.50 -7.57
CA ASN A 208 -6.11 -17.47 -7.96
C ASN A 208 -6.29 -16.74 -9.30
N ASN A 209 -6.74 -17.49 -10.31
CA ASN A 209 -6.93 -17.03 -11.69
C ASN A 209 -7.91 -15.86 -11.85
N PHE A 210 -8.84 -15.69 -10.90
CA PHE A 210 -9.76 -14.56 -10.93
C PHE A 210 -9.01 -13.22 -10.89
N PHE A 211 -8.00 -13.11 -10.01
CA PHE A 211 -7.24 -11.87 -9.84
C PHE A 211 -6.33 -11.56 -11.04
N HIS A 212 -6.05 -12.55 -11.90
CA HIS A 212 -5.20 -12.35 -13.07
C HIS A 212 -5.87 -11.52 -14.17
N GLN A 213 -7.17 -11.25 -14.05
CA GLN A 213 -7.94 -10.45 -15.01
C GLN A 213 -8.16 -9.01 -14.55
N ILE A 214 -7.75 -8.68 -13.33
CA ILE A 214 -7.96 -7.34 -12.76
C ILE A 214 -6.73 -6.47 -13.07
N PRO A 215 -6.92 -5.26 -13.64
CA PRO A 215 -5.82 -4.36 -13.96
C PRO A 215 -5.14 -3.85 -12.68
N ILE A 216 -3.81 -3.76 -12.73
CA ILE A 216 -2.95 -3.23 -11.67
C ILE A 216 -2.20 -2.03 -12.25
N ARG A 217 -2.29 -0.87 -11.60
CA ARG A 217 -1.61 0.35 -12.06
C ARG A 217 -0.10 0.14 -12.04
N VAL A 218 0.55 0.65 -13.09
CA VAL A 218 2.00 0.71 -13.22
C VAL A 218 2.40 2.16 -13.28
N ILE A 219 3.22 2.59 -12.32
CA ILE A 219 3.77 3.94 -12.29
C ILE A 219 5.15 3.90 -12.96
N ILE A 220 5.23 4.42 -14.18
CA ILE A 220 6.51 4.47 -14.93
C ILE A 220 7.36 5.66 -14.46
N ARG A 221 6.73 6.79 -14.15
CA ARG A 221 7.36 8.02 -13.68
C ARG A 221 6.43 8.75 -12.70
N SER A 222 6.99 9.66 -11.90
CA SER A 222 6.20 10.46 -10.96
C SER A 222 5.21 11.37 -11.67
N THR A 223 4.07 11.63 -11.03
CA THR A 223 3.07 12.59 -11.53
C THR A 223 3.66 13.99 -11.74
N ASN A 224 4.56 14.43 -10.85
CA ASN A 224 5.24 15.72 -10.96
C ASN A 224 6.03 15.87 -12.27
N PHE A 225 6.73 14.81 -12.69
CA PHE A 225 7.45 14.81 -13.96
C PHE A 225 6.52 15.13 -15.13
N TYR A 226 5.34 14.50 -15.19
CA TYR A 226 4.38 14.77 -16.27
C TYR A 226 3.70 16.13 -16.14
N ASN A 227 3.38 16.57 -14.91
CA ASN A 227 2.81 17.89 -14.66
C ASN A 227 3.72 19.00 -15.19
N GLU A 228 5.03 18.89 -14.97
CA GLU A 228 5.98 19.85 -15.52
C GLU A 228 5.94 19.91 -17.05
N ILE A 229 5.82 18.76 -17.72
CA ILE A 229 5.75 18.67 -19.19
C ILE A 229 4.45 19.28 -19.71
N ILE A 230 3.32 18.95 -19.08
CA ILE A 230 1.99 19.43 -19.50
C ILE A 230 1.86 20.95 -19.30
N GLN A 231 2.46 21.49 -18.25
CA GLN A 231 2.41 22.93 -17.95
C GLN A 231 3.41 23.76 -18.78
N LYS A 232 4.60 23.21 -19.08
CA LYS A 232 5.62 23.92 -19.87
C LYS A 232 5.30 23.79 -21.36
N LYS A 233 5.02 24.92 -22.04
CA LYS A 233 4.73 24.95 -23.49
C LYS A 233 5.90 24.47 -24.38
N SER A 234 7.12 24.41 -23.86
CA SER A 234 8.32 23.98 -24.59
C SER A 234 9.08 22.93 -23.78
N PHE A 235 8.69 21.67 -23.92
CA PHE A 235 9.42 20.55 -23.31
C PHE A 235 9.94 19.61 -24.40
N ASN A 236 11.17 19.14 -24.20
CA ASN A 236 11.80 18.21 -25.11
C ASN A 236 11.23 16.80 -24.88
N PHE A 237 10.54 16.24 -25.90
CA PHE A 237 9.97 14.89 -25.87
C PHE A 237 11.00 13.77 -26.10
N ASP A 238 12.28 14.07 -26.27
CA ASP A 238 13.32 13.07 -26.58
C ASP A 238 13.42 11.93 -25.56
N ASN A 239 12.99 12.16 -24.31
CA ASN A 239 13.00 11.17 -23.23
C ASN A 239 11.62 10.58 -22.88
N ILE A 240 10.61 10.82 -23.73
CA ILE A 240 9.22 10.39 -23.53
C ILE A 240 8.88 9.28 -24.52
N TYR A 241 8.35 8.16 -24.02
CA TYR A 241 7.90 7.08 -24.86
C TYR A 241 6.70 7.50 -25.72
N PRO A 242 6.52 6.95 -26.93
CA PRO A 242 5.37 7.27 -27.78
C PRO A 242 4.01 7.14 -27.08
N GLU A 243 3.85 6.11 -26.25
CA GLU A 243 2.64 5.85 -25.48
C GLU A 243 2.42 6.86 -24.32
N GLU A 244 3.49 7.37 -23.70
CA GLU A 244 3.41 8.50 -22.76
C GLU A 244 3.03 9.78 -23.50
N LYS A 245 3.68 10.04 -24.65
CA LYS A 245 3.47 11.22 -25.48
C LYS A 245 2.03 11.31 -25.97
N GLU A 246 1.44 10.20 -26.42
CA GLU A 246 0.04 10.14 -26.83
C GLU A 246 -0.90 10.64 -25.72
N GLN A 247 -0.67 10.21 -24.48
CA GLN A 247 -1.46 10.62 -23.31
C GLN A 247 -1.20 12.08 -22.92
N ILE A 248 0.06 12.51 -22.92
CA ILE A 248 0.46 13.89 -22.58
C ILE A 248 -0.12 14.90 -23.59
N LEU A 249 -0.19 14.55 -24.88
CA LEU A 249 -0.79 15.42 -25.91
C LEU A 249 -2.28 15.68 -25.65
N ARG A 250 -2.97 14.77 -24.95
CA ARG A 250 -4.34 14.97 -24.46
C ARG A 250 -4.42 15.75 -23.15
N LYS A 251 -3.27 16.13 -22.58
CA LYS A 251 -3.09 16.69 -21.23
C LYS A 251 -3.44 15.70 -20.11
N ASP A 252 -3.36 14.40 -20.38
CA ASP A 252 -3.51 13.37 -19.35
C ASP A 252 -2.18 13.14 -18.63
N ILE A 253 -2.24 12.81 -17.35
CA ILE A 253 -1.14 12.12 -16.66
C ILE A 253 -1.16 10.66 -17.16
N PRO A 254 -0.07 10.16 -17.76
CA PRO A 254 -0.03 8.81 -18.29
C PRO A 254 -0.43 7.75 -17.26
N TYR A 255 -1.36 6.87 -17.67
CA TYR A 255 -1.90 5.78 -16.87
C TYR A 255 -1.59 4.46 -17.56
N PHE A 256 -0.72 3.68 -16.93
CA PHE A 256 -0.36 2.35 -17.39
C PHE A 256 -0.89 1.31 -16.43
N PHE A 257 -1.15 0.11 -16.95
CA PHE A 257 -1.56 -1.02 -16.13
C PHE A 257 -1.00 -2.34 -16.65
N ARG A 258 -1.03 -3.35 -15.79
CA ARG A 258 -0.65 -4.73 -16.09
C ARG A 258 -1.66 -5.69 -15.47
N TYR A 259 -1.43 -6.98 -15.72
CA TYR A 259 -2.12 -8.08 -15.06
C TYR A 259 -1.08 -8.95 -14.33
N ILE A 260 -1.46 -9.64 -13.25
CA ILE A 260 -0.54 -10.44 -12.41
C ILE A 260 0.38 -11.35 -13.25
N ASN A 261 -0.19 -12.03 -14.25
CA ASN A 261 0.53 -12.99 -15.09
C ASN A 261 1.02 -12.46 -16.44
N SER A 262 0.76 -11.20 -16.73
CA SER A 262 1.27 -10.59 -17.95
C SER A 262 2.63 -9.96 -17.69
N ARG A 263 3.57 -10.07 -18.65
CA ARG A 263 4.77 -9.21 -18.68
C ARG A 263 4.52 -7.92 -19.45
N ASP A 264 3.37 -7.81 -20.08
CA ASP A 264 3.01 -6.66 -20.89
C ASP A 264 2.43 -5.56 -20.01
N ILE A 265 2.77 -4.34 -20.40
CA ILE A 265 2.19 -3.12 -19.88
C ILE A 265 1.21 -2.62 -20.93
N PHE A 266 0.07 -2.11 -20.48
CA PHE A 266 -1.02 -1.63 -21.31
C PHE A 266 -1.34 -0.19 -20.95
N TYR A 267 -1.97 0.52 -21.87
CA TYR A 267 -2.55 1.84 -21.63
C TYR A 267 -3.86 1.98 -22.41
N TYR A 268 -4.67 2.96 -22.03
CA TYR A 268 -5.92 3.31 -22.72
C TYR A 268 -5.63 4.31 -23.85
N SER A 269 -5.95 3.92 -25.08
CA SER A 269 -5.87 4.79 -26.26
C SER A 269 -7.26 5.27 -26.68
N GLU A 270 -7.35 6.33 -27.47
CA GLU A 270 -8.63 6.83 -27.99
C GLU A 270 -9.34 5.80 -28.89
N SER A 271 -8.58 4.99 -29.63
CA SER A 271 -9.13 4.07 -30.64
C SER A 271 -9.39 2.65 -30.12
N LYS A 272 -8.75 2.24 -29.02
CA LYS A 272 -8.81 0.88 -28.48
C LYS A 272 -8.71 0.87 -26.96
N LYS A 273 -9.56 0.03 -26.34
CA LYS A 273 -9.64 -0.11 -24.88
C LYS A 273 -8.33 -0.59 -24.25
N ASN A 274 -7.53 -1.45 -24.89
CA ASN A 274 -6.26 -1.94 -24.35
C ASN A 274 -5.20 -1.99 -25.46
N ILE A 275 -4.27 -1.03 -25.49
CA ILE A 275 -3.10 -1.12 -26.38
C ILE A 275 -1.90 -1.59 -25.58
N LYS A 276 -1.25 -2.65 -26.07
CA LYS A 276 0.02 -3.15 -25.54
C LYS A 276 1.11 -2.13 -25.81
N PHE A 277 1.82 -1.71 -24.76
CA PHE A 277 3.01 -0.89 -24.85
C PHE A 277 4.04 -1.63 -25.70
N SER A 278 4.37 -1.07 -26.87
CA SER A 278 5.00 -1.82 -27.97
C SER A 278 6.52 -1.65 -28.03
N HIS A 279 7.05 -0.58 -27.43
CA HIS A 279 8.48 -0.32 -27.36
C HIS A 279 9.15 -1.09 -26.21
N ILE A 280 9.27 -2.41 -26.41
CA ILE A 280 9.53 -3.42 -25.38
C ILE A 280 11.03 -3.74 -25.13
N ARG A 281 11.96 -3.15 -25.88
CA ARG A 281 13.40 -3.52 -25.82
C ARG A 281 14.30 -2.59 -25.01
N ASN A 282 13.74 -1.61 -24.29
CA ASN A 282 14.55 -0.70 -23.49
C ASN A 282 14.86 -1.31 -22.11
N ASN A 283 16.10 -1.19 -21.65
CA ASN A 283 16.58 -1.76 -20.37
C ASN A 283 15.75 -1.25 -19.17
N SER A 284 15.30 0.00 -19.21
CA SER A 284 14.45 0.60 -18.17
C SER A 284 13.11 -0.11 -17.98
N ILE A 285 12.47 -0.56 -19.06
CA ILE A 285 11.17 -1.25 -18.99
C ILE A 285 11.33 -2.69 -18.49
N ASN A 286 12.46 -3.34 -18.81
CA ASN A 286 12.77 -4.64 -18.24
C ASN A 286 12.97 -4.55 -16.71
N GLN A 287 13.61 -3.48 -16.23
CA GLN A 287 13.70 -3.23 -14.78
C GLN A 287 12.31 -3.05 -14.16
N ILE A 288 11.40 -2.30 -14.79
CA ILE A 288 10.01 -2.15 -14.32
C ILE A 288 9.31 -3.51 -14.25
N ARG A 289 9.46 -4.38 -15.26
CA ARG A 289 8.84 -5.71 -15.26
C ARG A 289 9.34 -6.62 -14.14
N GLU A 290 10.62 -6.51 -13.78
CA GLU A 290 11.23 -7.29 -12.70
C GLU A 290 10.77 -6.85 -11.30
N GLN A 291 10.12 -5.69 -11.20
CA GLN A 291 9.54 -5.16 -9.96
C GLN A 291 8.19 -5.75 -9.61
N PHE A 292 7.63 -6.70 -10.37
CA PHE A 292 6.31 -7.26 -10.08
C PHE A 292 6.32 -8.75 -9.72
N VAL A 293 5.37 -9.14 -8.88
CA VAL A 293 5.07 -10.55 -8.63
C VAL A 293 4.19 -11.11 -9.74
N THR A 294 4.47 -12.34 -10.16
CA THR A 294 3.68 -13.11 -11.14
C THR A 294 3.39 -14.50 -10.55
N SER A 295 2.35 -15.20 -11.00
CA SER A 295 2.09 -16.59 -10.54
C SER A 295 3.19 -17.56 -10.98
N ASN A 296 3.97 -17.20 -12.00
CA ASN A 296 5.12 -17.97 -12.47
C ASN A 296 6.40 -17.62 -11.69
N THR A 297 6.34 -16.65 -10.78
CA THR A 297 7.46 -16.34 -9.91
C THR A 297 7.62 -17.51 -8.93
N ASP A 298 8.82 -18.08 -8.89
CA ASP A 298 9.17 -19.17 -7.98
C ASP A 298 8.69 -18.86 -6.55
N ILE A 299 7.79 -19.70 -6.02
CA ILE A 299 7.22 -19.56 -4.68
C ILE A 299 8.33 -19.41 -3.64
N LYS A 300 9.45 -20.15 -3.79
CA LYS A 300 10.59 -20.03 -2.87
C LYS A 300 11.18 -18.62 -2.90
N LYS A 301 11.26 -17.98 -4.07
CA LYS A 301 11.73 -16.58 -4.19
C LYS A 301 10.75 -15.61 -3.53
N ILE A 302 9.44 -15.82 -3.70
CA ILE A 302 8.42 -14.98 -3.03
C ILE A 302 8.55 -15.13 -1.50
N SER A 303 8.59 -16.37 -0.99
CA SER A 303 8.74 -16.63 0.44
C SER A 303 10.03 -16.03 1.01
N ASN A 304 11.15 -16.11 0.28
CA ASN A 304 12.42 -15.49 0.69
C ASN A 304 12.31 -13.96 0.72
N ASN A 305 11.66 -13.35 -0.26
CA ASN A 305 11.43 -11.90 -0.26
C ASN A 305 10.52 -11.47 0.90
N LEU A 306 9.45 -12.22 1.19
CA LEU A 306 8.57 -11.95 2.34
C LEU A 306 9.32 -12.07 3.67
N LEU A 307 10.22 -13.05 3.80
CA LEU A 307 11.07 -13.17 4.98
C LEU A 307 12.04 -11.99 5.12
N LEU A 308 12.65 -11.57 4.01
CA LEU A 308 13.51 -10.38 3.99
C LEU A 308 12.71 -9.13 4.38
N LEU A 309 11.57 -8.91 3.73
CA LEU A 309 10.68 -7.77 3.99
C LEU A 309 10.18 -7.74 5.44
N LYS A 310 9.82 -8.90 6.00
CA LYS A 310 9.44 -9.03 7.42
C LYS A 310 10.57 -8.54 8.34
N LYS A 311 11.80 -8.95 8.06
CA LYS A 311 12.99 -8.59 8.84
C LYS A 311 13.32 -7.09 8.71
N THR A 312 13.51 -6.64 7.47
CA THR A 312 13.91 -5.27 7.17
C THR A 312 12.81 -4.27 7.53
N GLY A 313 11.55 -4.59 7.26
CA GLY A 313 10.39 -3.75 7.60
C GLY A 313 10.26 -3.51 9.10
N ALA A 314 10.45 -4.54 9.93
CA ALA A 314 10.45 -4.37 11.39
C ALA A 314 11.58 -3.45 11.87
N ALA A 315 12.79 -3.61 11.33
CA ALA A 315 13.91 -2.71 11.64
C ALA A 315 13.66 -1.27 11.16
N GLN A 316 13.05 -1.09 9.98
CA GLN A 316 12.70 0.22 9.45
C GLN A 316 11.62 0.92 10.29
N LEU A 317 10.61 0.18 10.78
CA LEU A 317 9.61 0.71 11.72
C LEU A 317 10.27 1.16 13.02
N ILE A 318 11.10 0.31 13.63
CA ILE A 318 11.85 0.70 14.83
C ILE A 318 12.67 1.96 14.58
N LYS A 319 13.47 2.01 13.51
CA LYS A 319 14.30 3.19 13.20
C LYS A 319 13.47 4.46 13.00
N PHE A 320 12.26 4.34 12.45
CA PHE A 320 11.41 5.48 12.14
C PHE A 320 10.72 6.07 13.38
N PHE A 321 10.31 5.23 14.32
CA PHE A 321 9.59 5.62 15.54
C PHE A 321 10.48 5.78 16.77
N ASN A 322 11.63 5.08 16.82
CA ASN A 322 12.49 5.08 17.99
C ASN A 322 13.28 6.39 18.12
N GLN A 323 13.32 6.92 19.34
CA GLN A 323 14.01 8.16 19.67
C GLN A 323 15.18 7.96 20.64
N GLU A 324 15.28 6.79 21.29
CA GLU A 324 16.21 6.58 22.40
C GLU A 324 16.84 5.17 22.40
N LYS A 325 17.92 4.99 23.17
CA LYS A 325 18.49 3.66 23.42
C LYS A 325 17.64 2.93 24.43
N ASP A 326 17.26 1.69 24.17
CA ASP A 326 16.33 1.00 25.04
C ASP A 326 16.40 -0.53 24.97
N PHE A 327 15.91 -1.19 26.03
CA PHE A 327 15.58 -2.60 26.06
C PHE A 327 14.16 -2.78 26.58
N PHE A 328 13.32 -3.44 25.80
CA PHE A 328 11.96 -3.73 26.22
C PHE A 328 11.43 -5.04 25.62
N ILE A 329 10.38 -5.54 26.25
CA ILE A 329 9.70 -6.78 25.88
C ILE A 329 8.24 -6.45 25.58
N TYR A 330 7.73 -7.00 24.48
CA TYR A 330 6.30 -7.01 24.17
C TYR A 330 5.90 -8.43 23.79
N LYS A 331 4.99 -9.03 24.57
CA LYS A 331 4.61 -10.45 24.44
C LYS A 331 5.86 -11.35 24.38
N ASN A 332 5.99 -12.19 23.37
CA ASN A 332 7.13 -13.09 23.15
C ASN A 332 8.24 -12.47 22.28
N THR A 333 8.36 -11.14 22.26
CA THR A 333 9.35 -10.41 21.44
C THR A 333 10.21 -9.52 22.32
N ARG A 334 11.53 -9.61 22.15
CA ARG A 334 12.51 -8.77 22.85
C ARG A 334 13.18 -7.83 21.88
N PHE A 335 13.29 -6.57 22.28
CA PHE A 335 13.90 -5.50 21.49
C PHE A 335 15.10 -4.95 22.25
N TYR A 336 16.25 -4.86 21.59
CA TYR A 336 17.41 -4.14 22.12
C TYR A 336 17.84 -3.10 21.09
N LEU A 337 17.72 -1.83 21.44
CA LEU A 337 17.94 -0.69 20.57
C LEU A 337 19.17 0.08 21.05
N ASN A 338 20.16 0.19 20.19
CA ASN A 338 21.34 1.02 20.40
C ASN A 338 21.50 1.96 19.19
N CYS A 339 22.31 3.01 19.32
CA CYS A 339 22.64 3.90 18.20
C CYS A 339 23.28 3.15 17.03
N ASP A 340 24.03 2.09 17.32
CA ASP A 340 24.83 1.36 16.32
C ASP A 340 24.16 0.08 15.81
N TYR A 341 23.08 -0.37 16.46
CA TYR A 341 22.38 -1.57 16.03
C TYR A 341 20.96 -1.69 16.61
N ILE A 342 20.12 -2.43 15.88
CA ILE A 342 18.80 -2.90 16.32
C ILE A 342 18.86 -4.41 16.44
N LYS A 343 18.46 -4.95 17.60
CA LYS A 343 18.34 -6.39 17.84
C LYS A 343 16.88 -6.73 18.11
N ILE A 344 16.34 -7.69 17.37
CA ILE A 344 14.97 -8.20 17.54
C ILE A 344 15.05 -9.71 17.76
N GLU A 345 14.56 -10.18 18.89
CA GLU A 345 14.34 -11.60 19.15
C GLU A 345 12.84 -11.89 19.08
N TYR A 346 12.42 -12.63 18.05
CA TYR A 346 11.02 -12.94 17.77
C TYR A 346 10.85 -14.44 17.55
N ARG A 347 10.06 -15.11 18.39
CA ARG A 347 9.81 -16.57 18.32
C ARG A 347 11.10 -17.39 18.16
N ASN A 348 12.06 -17.18 19.06
CA ASN A 348 13.39 -17.82 19.07
C ASN A 348 14.29 -17.51 17.86
N ASN A 349 13.87 -16.60 16.97
CA ASN A 349 14.71 -16.11 15.89
C ASN A 349 15.34 -14.78 16.32
N LEU A 350 16.66 -14.72 16.23
CA LEU A 350 17.41 -13.52 16.54
C LEU A 350 17.86 -12.81 15.26
N TRP A 351 17.52 -11.53 15.14
CA TRP A 351 17.98 -10.66 14.06
C TRP A 351 18.74 -9.47 14.62
N ILE A 352 19.87 -9.15 13.98
CA ILE A 352 20.73 -8.02 14.33
C ILE A 352 20.93 -7.18 13.07
N TYR A 353 20.61 -5.90 13.16
CA TYR A 353 20.78 -4.91 12.09
C TYR A 353 21.76 -3.88 12.60
N LYS A 354 22.80 -3.58 11.82
CA LYS A 354 23.73 -2.48 12.10
C LYS A 354 23.29 -1.25 11.35
#